data_AF-A0A392UGM8-F1
#
_entry.id   AF-A0A392UGM8-F1
#
_cell.length_a   1.000
_cell.length_b   1.000
_cell.length_c   1.000
_cell.angle_alpha   90.00
_cell.angle_beta   90.00
_cell.angle_gamma   90.00
#
_symmetry.space_group_name_H-M   'P 1'
#
loop_
_entity.id
_entity.type
_entity.pdbx_description
1 polymer ?
#
loop_
_entity_poly.entity_id
_entity_poly.type
_entity_poly.pdbx_seq_one_letter_code
_entity_poly.pdbx_strand_id
1 'polypeptide(L)' 'EKIEVDALPVVREFVDVLPDDILDLPPEREVKFSIDIVPSTSPISMAPYRMSAAELEKLKEQLEELLEKRF' A
#
# COMPACT_ATOMS: atom_id res chain seq x y z
N GLU A 1 -0.02 25.65 -1.21
CA GLU A 1 -0.22 25.66 -2.66
C GLU A 1 -0.29 24.20 -3.11
N LYS A 2 -1.49 23.71 -3.47
CA LYS A 2 -1.63 22.36 -4.03
C LYS A 2 -1.18 22.48 -5.48
N ILE A 3 0.02 21.99 -5.79
CA ILE A 3 0.43 21.81 -7.17
C ILE A 3 -0.53 20.75 -7.73
N GLU A 4 -1.28 21.11 -8.77
CA GLU A 4 -2.14 20.17 -9.49
C GLU A 4 -1.21 19.18 -10.18
N VAL A 5 -1.09 17.98 -9.60
CA VAL A 5 -0.08 16.98 -9.97
C VAL A 5 -0.27 16.52 -11.42
N ASP A 6 -1.53 16.56 -11.90
CA ASP A 6 -1.94 16.37 -13.29
C ASP A 6 -1.40 17.41 -14.27
N ALA A 7 -0.93 18.57 -13.80
CA ALA A 7 -0.32 19.57 -14.68
C ALA A 7 1.14 19.22 -15.02
N LEU A 8 1.75 18.26 -14.31
CA LEU A 8 3.11 17.82 -14.58
C LEU A 8 3.14 16.98 -15.87
N PRO A 9 3.93 17.36 -16.90
CA PRO A 9 3.98 16.64 -18.17
C PRO A 9 4.27 15.14 -17.99
N VAL A 10 5.14 14.81 -17.05
CA VAL A 10 5.51 13.42 -16.71
C VAL A 10 4.30 12.63 -16.20
N VAL A 11 3.47 13.20 -15.33
CA VAL A 11 2.31 12.47 -14.79
C VAL A 11 1.28 12.23 -15.89
N ARG A 12 1.08 13.21 -16.78
CA ARG A 12 0.20 13.08 -17.96
C ARG A 12 0.68 12.04 -18.98
N GLU A 13 1.99 11.84 -19.09
CA GLU A 13 2.59 10.82 -19.95
C GLU A 13 2.46 9.40 -19.40
N PHE A 14 2.24 9.26 -18.08
CA PHE A 14 2.29 7.99 -17.35
C PHE A 14 1.01 7.70 -16.53
N VAL A 15 -0.13 8.22 -16.97
CA VAL A 15 -1.45 8.07 -16.29
C VAL A 15 -1.85 6.59 -16.16
N ASP A 16 -1.40 5.75 -17.09
CA ASP A 16 -1.64 4.31 -17.12
C ASP A 16 -0.84 3.53 -16.06
N VAL A 17 0.33 4.03 -15.65
CA VAL A 17 1.19 3.41 -14.62
C VAL A 17 1.06 4.06 -13.24
N LEU A 18 0.49 5.27 -13.17
CA LEU A 18 0.21 6.01 -11.94
C LEU A 18 -1.28 6.42 -11.87
N PRO A 19 -2.23 5.47 -11.84
CA PRO A 19 -3.62 5.80 -11.69
C PRO A 19 -3.90 6.37 -10.28
N ASP A 20 -4.90 7.25 -10.18
CA ASP A 20 -5.33 7.84 -8.90
C ASP A 20 -5.81 6.77 -7.90
N ASP A 21 -6.33 5.65 -8.40
CA ASP A 21 -6.77 4.49 -7.64
C ASP A 21 -6.09 3.21 -8.15
N ILE A 22 -5.69 2.34 -7.22
CA ILE A 22 -5.20 0.99 -7.53
C ILE A 22 -6.41 0.11 -7.81
N LEU A 23 -6.68 -0.14 -9.09
CA LEU A 23 -7.87 -0.85 -9.54
C LEU A 23 -7.75 -2.38 -9.42
N ASP A 24 -6.54 -2.92 -9.47
CA ASP A 24 -6.27 -4.36 -9.41
C ASP A 24 -4.91 -4.67 -8.77
N LEU A 25 -4.77 -5.88 -8.24
CA LEU A 25 -3.47 -6.43 -7.88
C LEU A 25 -2.55 -6.44 -9.12
N PRO A 26 -1.24 -6.19 -8.95
CA PRO A 26 -0.31 -6.29 -10.06
C PRO A 26 -0.44 -7.67 -10.72
N PRO A 27 -0.32 -7.76 -12.06
CA PRO A 27 -0.37 -9.03 -12.77
C PRO A 27 0.55 -10.07 -12.13
N GLU A 28 0.12 -11.33 -12.13
CA GLU A 28 0.95 -12.43 -11.64
C GLU A 28 2.30 -12.38 -12.35
N ARG A 29 3.35 -12.05 -11.59
CA ARG A 29 4.71 -12.02 -12.13
C ARG A 29 5.20 -13.45 -12.20
N GLU A 30 5.88 -13.82 -13.28
CA GLU A 30 6.50 -15.15 -13.44
C GLU A 30 7.47 -15.47 -12.28
N VAL A 31 8.04 -14.42 -11.67
CA VAL A 31 8.91 -14.53 -10.51
C VAL A 31 8.09 -14.44 -9.23
N LYS A 32 8.07 -15.53 -8.47
CA LYS A 32 7.58 -15.54 -7.09
C LYS A 32 8.58 -14.79 -6.21
N PHE A 33 8.12 -13.77 -5.51
CA PHE A 33 8.94 -13.10 -4.50
C PHE A 33 9.06 -14.01 -3.27
N SER A 34 10.30 -14.35 -2.88
CA SER A 34 10.60 -14.96 -1.60
C SER A 34 11.21 -13.92 -0.66
N ILE A 35 10.88 -14.02 0.63
CA ILE A 35 11.57 -13.27 1.67
C ILE A 35 12.59 -14.22 2.28
N ASP A 36 13.86 -14.03 1.91
CA ASP A 36 14.94 -14.83 2.44
C ASP A 36 15.31 -14.33 3.84
N ILE A 37 15.25 -15.22 4.83
CA ILE A 37 15.64 -14.93 6.21
C ILE A 37 17.03 -15.49 6.51
N VAL A 38 17.76 -14.83 7.40
CA VAL A 38 19.05 -15.35 7.87
C VAL A 38 18.79 -16.69 8.59
N PRO A 39 19.58 -17.74 8.32
CA PRO A 39 19.47 -18.99 9.06
C PRO A 39 19.54 -18.71 10.57
N SER A 40 18.57 -19.24 11.32
CA SER A 40 18.35 -18.98 12.76
C SER A 40 17.51 -17.75 13.14
N THR A 41 16.91 -17.03 12.18
CA THR A 41 15.87 -16.04 12.51
C THR A 41 14.60 -16.73 13.05
N SER A 42 14.19 -16.36 14.26
CA SER A 42 12.92 -16.77 14.85
C SER A 42 11.80 -15.77 14.52
N PRO A 43 10.52 -16.19 14.45
CA PRO A 43 9.40 -15.26 14.34
C PRO A 43 9.40 -14.26 15.50
N ILE A 44 9.05 -13.01 15.22
CA ILE A 44 8.88 -11.97 16.23
C ILE A 44 7.38 -11.64 16.37
N SER A 45 6.95 -11.47 17.62
CA SER A 45 5.61 -10.98 17.95
C SER A 45 5.75 -9.88 18.98
N MET A 46 5.26 -8.68 18.64
CA MET A 46 5.29 -7.51 19.53
C MET A 46 3.87 -7.00 19.76
N ALA A 47 3.64 -6.43 20.94
CA ALA A 47 2.36 -5.80 21.23
C ALA A 47 2.15 -4.59 20.29
N PRO A 48 0.93 -4.39 19.75
CA PRO A 48 0.62 -3.21 18.96
C PRO A 48 0.83 -1.92 19.76
N TYR A 49 1.14 -0.83 19.05
CA TYR A 49 1.22 0.50 19.65
C TYR A 49 -0.15 0.96 20.18
N ARG A 50 -0.14 1.75 21.25
CA ARG A 50 -1.38 2.34 21.81
C ARG A 50 -1.78 3.56 20.99
N MET A 51 -2.81 3.41 20.18
CA MET A 51 -3.40 4.47 19.37
C MET A 51 -4.59 5.11 20.10
N SER A 52 -4.82 6.39 19.85
CA SER A 52 -6.03 7.09 20.25
C SER A 52 -7.25 6.62 19.45
N ALA A 53 -8.46 6.98 19.90
CA ALA A 53 -9.70 6.60 19.20
C ALA A 53 -9.76 7.14 17.76
N ALA A 54 -9.31 8.37 17.53
CA ALA A 54 -9.30 8.99 16.20
C ALA A 54 -8.31 8.31 15.24
N GLU A 55 -7.15 7.88 15.76
CA GLU A 55 -6.17 7.14 14.95
C GLU A 55 -6.69 5.75 14.59
N LEU A 56 -7.36 5.07 15.52
CA LEU A 56 -7.97 3.76 15.27
C LEU A 56 -9.12 3.83 14.25
N GLU A 57 -9.95 4.87 14.31
CA GLU A 57 -11.01 5.11 13.34
C GLU A 57 -10.43 5.27 11.93
N LYS A 58 -9.43 6.13 11.77
CA LYS A 58 -8.74 6.32 10.49
C LYS A 58 -8.05 5.04 10.00
N LEU A 59 -7.38 4.30 10.89
CA LEU A 59 -6.74 3.05 10.53
C LEU A 59 -7.76 2.02 10.03
N LYS A 60 -8.93 1.97 10.67
CA LYS A 60 -10.02 1.08 10.27
C LYS A 60 -10.54 1.44 8.88
N GLU A 61 -10.79 2.71 8.60
CA GLU A 61 -11.23 3.18 7.28
C GLU A 61 -10.23 2.77 6.19
N GLN A 62 -8.93 3.00 6.42
CA GLN A 62 -7.88 2.60 5.48
C GLN A 62 -7.82 1.08 5.26
N LEU A 63 -8.05 0.30 6.33
CA LEU A 63 -8.06 -1.15 6.21
C LEU A 63 -9.26 -1.65 5.41
N GLU A 64 -10.45 -1.08 5.63
CA GLU A 64 -11.65 -1.40 4.87
C GLU A 64 -11.46 -1.09 3.37
N GLU A 65 -10.89 0.07 3.04
CA GLU A 65 -10.57 0.44 1.65
C GLU A 65 -9.62 -0.57 0.98
N LEU A 66 -8.57 -1.01 1.69
CA LEU A 66 -7.61 -1.98 1.14
C LEU A 66 -8.24 -3.37 0.94
N LEU A 67 -9.13 -3.79 1.85
CA LEU A 67 -9.85 -5.06 1.72
C LEU A 67 -10.84 -5.04 0.54
N GLU A 68 -11.52 -3.92 0.31
CA GLU A 68 -12.39 -3.73 -0.86
C GLU A 68 -11.59 -3.82 -2.17
N LYS A 69 -10.37 -3.28 -2.17
CA LYS A 69 -9.41 -3.34 -3.29
C LYS A 69 -8.70 -4.70 -3.46
N ARG A 70 -9.04 -5.71 -2.64
CA ARG A 70 -8.47 -7.07 -2.68
C ARG A 70 -6.95 -7.13 -2.59
N PHE A 71 -6.36 -6.27 -1.76
CA PHE A 71 -4.96 -6.40 -1.35
C PHE A 71 -4.69 -7.68 -0.55
#